data_AF-A0A328RLF0-F1
#
_entry.id   AF-A0A328RLF0-F1
#
_cell.length_a   1.000
_cell.length_b   1.000
_cell.length_c   1.000
_cell.angle_alpha   90.00
_cell.angle_beta   90.00
_cell.angle_gamma   90.00
#
_symmetry.space_group_name_H-M   'P 1'
#
loop_
_entity.id
_entity.type
_entity.pdbx_description
1 polymer ?
#
loop_
_entity_poly.entity_id
_entity_poly.type
_entity_poly.pdbx_seq_one_letter_code
_entity_poly.pdbx_strand_id
1 'polypeptide(L)'
;MILNLLVILSSLVLASFANMLIYRLPRSLSIIKPRSFCIDCKKSLSPTQLIPLFGFLYSKGKCLFCSNSIPLRYLLVELIVPLGLFGIFHVYGLSFYSLKLSVFFYLSTILFFTDLDTQILPNSMTYLLTSLGLLFFMIEGHAVMSVIG
;
A
#
# COMPACT_ATOMS: atom_id res chain seq x y z
N MET A 1 13.95 -14.90 13.70
CA MET A 1 14.53 -14.80 12.34
C MET A 1 13.51 -15.13 11.25
N ILE A 2 12.90 -16.31 11.24
CA ILE A 2 11.91 -16.72 10.21
C ILE A 2 10.70 -15.78 10.15
N LEU A 3 10.12 -15.43 11.31
CA LEU A 3 8.95 -14.55 11.38
C LEU A 3 9.21 -13.16 10.76
N ASN A 4 10.37 -12.57 11.05
CA ASN A 4 10.78 -11.28 10.49
C ASN A 4 10.88 -11.34 8.96
N LEU A 5 11.44 -12.43 8.43
CA LEU A 5 11.53 -12.65 6.98
C LEU A 5 10.13 -12.73 6.35
N LEU A 6 9.20 -13.45 6.96
CA LEU A 6 7.82 -13.56 6.48
C LEU A 6 7.12 -12.19 6.48
N VAL A 7 7.32 -11.36 7.51
CA VAL A 7 6.75 -10.00 7.60
C VAL A 7 7.32 -9.09 6.50
N ILE A 8 8.63 -9.15 6.25
CA ILE A 8 9.26 -8.36 5.19
C ILE A 8 8.77 -8.80 3.81
N LEU A 9 8.74 -10.10 3.52
CA LEU A 9 8.29 -10.60 2.21
C LEU A 9 6.81 -10.29 1.96
N SER A 10 5.95 -10.48 2.95
CA SER A 10 4.52 -10.15 2.82
C SER A 10 4.29 -8.65 2.64
N SER A 11 5.01 -7.80 3.37
CA SER A 11 4.88 -6.34 3.24
C SER A 11 5.40 -5.80 1.91
N LEU A 12 6.41 -6.42 1.28
CA LEU A 12 6.85 -6.09 -0.07
C LEU A 12 5.75 -6.37 -1.11
N VAL A 13 5.03 -7.48 -0.98
CA VAL A 13 3.87 -7.79 -1.85
C VAL A 13 2.75 -6.77 -1.64
N LEU A 14 2.46 -6.41 -0.39
CA LEU A 14 1.49 -5.37 -0.07
C LEU A 14 1.88 -4.02 -0.67
N ALA A 15 3.17 -3.66 -0.65
CA ALA A 15 3.65 -2.42 -1.24
C ALA A 15 3.43 -2.36 -2.77
N SER A 16 3.70 -3.47 -3.47
CA SER A 16 3.42 -3.60 -4.91
C SER A 16 1.93 -3.44 -5.21
N PHE A 17 1.07 -4.04 -4.38
CA PHE A 17 -0.38 -3.91 -4.50
C PHE A 17 -0.86 -2.48 -4.20
N ALA A 18 -0.30 -1.80 -3.20
CA ALA A 18 -0.60 -0.40 -2.90
C ALA A 18 -0.31 0.52 -4.07
N ASN A 19 0.84 0.38 -4.75
CA ASN A 19 1.17 1.14 -5.96
C ASN A 19 0.11 0.98 -7.06
N MET A 20 -0.41 -0.23 -7.21
CA MET A 20 -1.46 -0.53 -8.16
C MET A 20 -2.80 0.12 -7.76
N LEU A 21 -3.16 0.10 -6.48
CA LEU A 21 -4.38 0.75 -5.97
C LEU A 21 -4.32 2.27 -6.12
N ILE A 22 -3.22 2.90 -5.72
CA ILE A 22 -2.97 4.35 -5.85
C ILE A 22 -3.20 4.82 -7.29
N TYR A 23 -2.72 4.04 -8.26
CA TYR A 23 -2.90 4.39 -9.66
C TYR A 23 -4.33 4.15 -10.18
N ARG A 24 -4.94 3.00 -9.84
CA ARG A 24 -6.20 2.55 -10.48
C ARG A 24 -7.46 3.14 -9.87
N LEU A 25 -7.52 3.29 -8.55
CA LEU A 25 -8.72 3.74 -7.84
C LEU A 25 -9.23 5.12 -8.27
N PRO A 26 -8.42 6.20 -8.31
CA PRO A 26 -8.91 7.51 -8.74
C PRO A 26 -9.33 7.55 -10.22
N ARG A 27 -8.91 6.55 -11.00
CA ARG A 27 -9.21 6.42 -12.44
C ARG A 27 -10.35 5.43 -12.72
N SER A 28 -11.01 4.91 -11.67
CA SER A 28 -12.08 3.91 -11.77
C SER A 28 -11.69 2.68 -12.61
N LEU A 29 -10.40 2.33 -12.61
CA LEU A 29 -9.89 1.18 -13.36
C LEU A 29 -10.13 -0.10 -12.55
N SER A 30 -10.41 -1.20 -13.26
CA SER A 30 -10.60 -2.50 -12.61
C SER A 30 -9.34 -2.93 -11.85
N ILE A 31 -9.54 -3.48 -10.66
CA ILE A 31 -8.46 -3.98 -9.81
C ILE A 31 -7.97 -5.35 -10.31
N ILE A 32 -8.82 -6.09 -11.02
CA ILE A 32 -8.56 -7.49 -11.42
C ILE A 32 -7.90 -7.55 -12.80
N LYS A 33 -8.37 -6.74 -13.77
CA LYS A 33 -7.87 -6.75 -15.16
C LYS A 33 -7.71 -5.33 -15.70
N PRO A 34 -6.76 -5.07 -16.61
CA PRO A 34 -5.71 -5.97 -17.12
C PRO A 34 -4.58 -6.18 -16.10
N ARG A 35 -3.57 -7.00 -16.45
CA ARG A 35 -2.31 -7.13 -15.68
C ARG A 35 -1.61 -5.77 -15.56
N SER A 36 -0.67 -5.63 -14.62
CA SER A 36 0.16 -4.42 -14.49
C SER A 36 0.84 -4.06 -15.82
N PHE A 37 0.76 -2.80 -16.22
CA PHE A 37 1.23 -2.30 -17.51
C PHE A 37 1.91 -0.94 -17.35
N CYS A 38 2.78 -0.59 -18.30
CA CYS A 38 3.38 0.74 -18.37
C CYS A 38 2.34 1.77 -18.84
N ILE A 39 2.23 2.89 -18.13
CA ILE A 39 1.19 3.91 -18.36
C ILE A 39 1.31 4.55 -19.75
N ASP A 40 2.53 4.74 -20.25
CA ASP A 40 2.78 5.42 -21.52
C ASP A 40 2.65 4.50 -22.73
N CYS A 41 3.34 3.36 -22.72
CA CYS A 41 3.37 2.44 -23.87
C CYS A 41 2.33 1.32 -23.78
N LYS A 42 1.59 1.22 -22.67
CA LYS A 42 0.55 0.20 -22.40
C LYS A 42 1.02 -1.25 -22.47
N LYS A 43 2.34 -1.50 -22.56
CA LYS A 43 2.90 -2.84 -22.59
C LYS A 43 2.83 -3.46 -21.19
N SER A 44 2.42 -4.72 -21.13
CA SER A 44 2.38 -5.50 -19.89
C SER A 44 3.77 -5.64 -19.29
N LEU A 45 3.87 -5.46 -17.97
CA LEU A 45 5.12 -5.62 -17.23
C LEU A 45 5.39 -7.11 -16.95
N SER A 46 6.65 -7.52 -17.07
CA SER A 46 7.07 -8.86 -16.67
C SER A 46 7.08 -9.01 -15.14
N PRO A 47 6.99 -10.24 -14.61
CA PRO A 47 7.11 -10.47 -13.16
C PRO A 47 8.39 -9.88 -12.57
N THR A 48 9.51 -9.92 -13.31
CA THR A 48 10.79 -9.33 -12.89
C THR A 48 10.75 -7.81 -12.74
N GLN A 49 9.90 -7.12 -13.51
CA GLN A 49 9.69 -5.67 -13.39
C GLN A 49 8.75 -5.31 -12.23
N LEU A 50 8.00 -6.28 -11.71
CA LEU A 50 7.09 -6.12 -10.58
C LEU A 50 7.73 -6.46 -9.23
N ILE A 51 8.97 -6.98 -9.23
CA ILE A 51 9.71 -7.25 -8.00
C ILE A 51 9.99 -5.90 -7.31
N PRO A 52 9.48 -5.69 -6.09
CA PRO A 52 9.65 -4.43 -5.38
C PRO A 52 11.12 -4.06 -5.23
N LEU A 53 11.45 -2.77 -5.38
CA LEU A 53 12.78 -2.16 -5.41
C LEU A 53 13.65 -2.61 -6.59
N PHE A 54 13.74 -3.91 -6.82
CA PHE A 54 14.55 -4.51 -7.87
C PHE A 54 14.09 -4.08 -9.26
N GLY A 55 12.79 -4.07 -9.54
CA GLY A 55 12.24 -3.66 -10.84
C GLY A 55 12.61 -2.21 -11.18
N PHE A 56 12.53 -1.31 -10.20
CA PHE A 56 12.91 0.10 -10.37
C PHE A 56 14.43 0.25 -10.57
N LEU A 57 15.25 -0.42 -9.77
CA LEU A 57 16.72 -0.36 -9.86
C LEU A 57 17.24 -0.99 -11.16
N TYR A 58 16.74 -2.17 -11.53
CA TYR A 58 17.11 -2.87 -12.77
C TYR A 58 16.77 -2.04 -14.01
N SER A 59 15.61 -1.40 -14.00
CA SER A 59 15.15 -0.54 -15.08
C SER A 59 15.75 0.88 -15.03
N LYS A 60 16.58 1.18 -14.02
CA LYS A 60 17.17 2.51 -13.75
C LYS A 60 16.12 3.62 -13.71
N GLY A 61 14.95 3.31 -13.14
CA GLY A 61 13.81 4.21 -13.08
C GLY A 61 13.19 4.53 -14.43
N LYS A 62 13.40 3.72 -15.48
CA LYS A 62 12.85 3.93 -16.83
C LYS A 62 12.19 2.68 -17.37
N CYS A 63 11.08 2.81 -18.09
CA CYS A 63 10.46 1.66 -18.74
C CYS A 63 11.43 1.02 -19.76
N LEU A 64 11.62 -0.31 -19.70
CA LEU A 64 12.51 -1.04 -20.62
C LEU A 64 12.03 -1.03 -22.09
N PHE A 65 10.79 -0.62 -22.36
CA PHE A 65 10.22 -0.62 -23.70
C PHE A 65 10.16 0.76 -24.35
N CYS A 66 9.77 1.80 -23.60
CA CYS A 66 9.64 3.16 -24.12
C CYS A 66 10.62 4.16 -23.50
N SER A 67 11.46 3.74 -22.55
CA SER A 67 12.42 4.59 -21.83
C SER A 67 11.82 5.75 -21.02
N ASN A 68 10.49 5.83 -20.89
CA ASN A 68 9.86 6.87 -20.09
C ASN A 68 10.14 6.66 -18.59
N SER A 69 10.21 7.77 -17.84
CA SER A 69 10.54 7.74 -16.41
C SER A 69 9.43 7.09 -15.60
N ILE A 70 9.80 6.17 -14.71
CA ILE A 70 8.92 5.62 -13.69
C ILE A 70 8.87 6.64 -12.54
N PRO A 71 7.69 7.06 -12.07
CA PRO A 71 7.58 8.02 -10.98
C PRO A 71 8.28 7.54 -9.71
N LEU A 72 9.02 8.42 -9.04
CA LEU A 72 9.73 8.11 -7.79
C LEU A 72 8.80 7.61 -6.67
N ARG A 73 7.52 8.01 -6.72
CA ARG A 73 6.46 7.50 -5.86
C ARG A 73 6.44 5.97 -5.75
N TYR A 74 6.65 5.26 -6.86
CA TYR A 74 6.64 3.79 -6.86
C TYR A 74 7.70 3.23 -5.90
N LEU A 75 8.91 3.78 -5.97
CA LEU A 75 10.03 3.44 -5.09
C LEU A 75 9.73 3.83 -3.64
N LEU A 76 9.16 5.02 -3.42
CA LEU A 76 8.81 5.49 -2.07
C LEU A 76 7.80 4.58 -1.39
N VAL A 77 6.72 4.18 -2.08
CA VAL A 77 5.71 3.25 -1.54
C VAL A 77 6.33 1.88 -1.24
N GLU A 78 7.20 1.39 -2.12
CA GLU A 78 7.94 0.12 -1.94
C GLU A 78 8.94 0.13 -0.78
N LEU A 79 9.33 1.31 -0.30
CA LEU A 79 10.16 1.46 0.90
C LEU A 79 9.31 1.71 2.16
N ILE A 80 8.38 2.64 2.09
CA ILE A 80 7.59 3.09 3.24
C ILE A 80 6.69 1.97 3.78
N VAL A 81 6.03 1.21 2.90
CA VAL A 81 5.12 0.15 3.34
C VAL A 81 5.86 -0.96 4.09
N PRO A 82 6.94 -1.57 3.55
CA PRO A 82 7.69 -2.59 4.29
C PRO A 82 8.35 -2.06 5.55
N LEU A 83 8.95 -0.87 5.51
CA LEU A 83 9.60 -0.28 6.69
C LEU A 83 8.58 0.00 7.81
N GLY A 84 7.42 0.56 7.48
CA GLY A 84 6.38 0.86 8.45
C GLY A 84 5.74 -0.41 9.03
N LEU A 85 5.35 -1.37 8.18
CA LEU A 85 4.74 -2.61 8.65
C LEU A 85 5.73 -3.46 9.46
N PHE A 86 6.98 -3.56 9.02
CA PHE A 86 8.03 -4.21 9.80
C PHE A 86 8.29 -3.47 11.12
N GLY A 87 8.36 -2.14 11.11
CA GLY A 87 8.57 -1.32 12.31
C GLY A 87 7.46 -1.52 13.35
N ILE A 88 6.19 -1.47 12.93
CA ILE A 88 5.02 -1.73 13.79
C ILE A 88 5.14 -3.13 14.40
N PHE A 89 5.44 -4.14 13.58
CA PHE A 89 5.60 -5.50 14.05
C PHE A 89 6.78 -5.68 15.01
N HIS A 90 7.89 -4.99 14.75
CA HIS A 90 9.10 -5.09 15.55
C HIS A 90 8.91 -4.48 16.95
N VAL A 91 8.16 -3.38 17.06
CA VAL A 91 7.90 -2.69 18.32
C VAL A 91 6.80 -3.35 19.14
N TYR A 92 5.68 -3.72 18.49
CA TYR A 92 4.47 -4.18 19.20
C TYR A 92 4.25 -5.70 19.13
N GLY A 93 5.13 -6.43 18.45
CA GLY A 93 5.04 -7.87 18.25
C GLY A 93 3.80 -8.30 17.45
N LEU A 94 3.50 -9.59 17.51
CA LEU A 94 2.30 -10.17 16.90
C LEU A 94 1.13 -10.03 17.88
N SER A 95 0.41 -8.92 17.79
CA SER A 95 -0.68 -8.56 18.70
C SER A 95 -1.88 -7.98 17.92
N PHE A 96 -3.06 -7.98 18.54
CA PHE A 96 -4.23 -7.35 17.94
C PHE A 96 -4.00 -5.84 17.71
N TYR A 97 -3.28 -5.19 18.61
CA TYR A 97 -2.90 -3.79 18.48
C TYR A 97 -2.01 -3.53 17.26
N SER A 98 -0.98 -4.35 17.02
CA SER A 98 -0.10 -4.20 15.87
C SER A 98 -0.83 -4.46 14.54
N LEU A 99 -1.82 -5.37 14.53
CA LEU A 99 -2.68 -5.59 13.38
C LEU A 99 -3.54 -4.35 13.04
N LYS A 100 -4.17 -3.73 14.04
CA LYS A 100 -4.94 -2.48 13.85
C LYS A 100 -4.07 -1.36 13.28
N LEU A 101 -2.89 -1.14 13.87
CA LEU A 101 -1.94 -0.15 13.39
C LEU A 101 -1.47 -0.45 11.96
N SER A 102 -1.20 -1.71 11.65
CA SER A 102 -0.77 -2.14 10.31
C SER A 102 -1.82 -1.84 9.24
N VAL A 103 -3.09 -2.18 9.53
CA VAL A 103 -4.22 -1.88 8.64
C VAL A 103 -4.39 -0.38 8.45
N PHE A 104 -4.41 0.38 9.55
CA PHE A 104 -4.53 1.83 9.52
C PHE A 104 -3.40 2.49 8.72
N PHE A 105 -2.15 2.11 9.00
CA PHE A 105 -0.96 2.62 8.32
C PHE A 105 -0.98 2.32 6.82
N TYR A 106 -1.31 1.07 6.45
CA TYR A 106 -1.34 0.65 5.05
C TYR A 106 -2.38 1.41 4.23
N LEU A 107 -3.61 1.51 4.75
CA LEU A 107 -4.69 2.25 4.08
C LEU A 107 -4.42 3.75 4.02
N SER A 108 -3.89 4.33 5.10
CA SER A 108 -3.51 5.76 5.13
C SER A 108 -2.39 6.06 4.13
N THR A 109 -1.43 5.15 3.96
CA THR A 109 -0.37 5.29 2.96
C THR A 109 -0.95 5.32 1.54
N ILE A 110 -1.92 4.45 1.24
CA ILE A 110 -2.62 4.46 -0.06
C ILE A 110 -3.36 5.79 -0.27
N LEU A 111 -4.12 6.25 0.73
CA LEU A 111 -4.86 7.50 0.64
C LEU A 111 -3.92 8.70 0.47
N PHE A 112 -2.86 8.78 1.26
CA PHE A 112 -1.86 9.85 1.21
C PHE A 112 -1.22 9.97 -0.18
N PHE A 113 -0.74 8.87 -0.75
CA PHE A 113 -0.13 8.92 -2.07
C PHE A 113 -1.14 9.13 -3.20
N THR A 114 -2.39 8.66 -3.04
CA THR A 114 -3.45 8.97 -4.01
C THR A 114 -3.80 10.45 -4.01
N ASP A 115 -3.86 11.05 -2.83
CA ASP A 115 -4.09 12.49 -2.65
C ASP A 115 -2.92 13.32 -3.20
N LEU A 116 -1.67 12.93 -2.92
CA LEU A 116 -0.49 13.58 -3.51
C LEU A 116 -0.50 13.54 -5.04
N ASP A 117 -1.00 12.47 -5.65
CA ASP A 117 -1.02 12.30 -7.10
C ASP A 117 -2.17 13.02 -7.79
N THR A 118 -3.33 13.07 -7.15
CA THR A 118 -4.60 13.43 -7.81
C THR A 118 -5.44 14.44 -7.06
N GLN A 119 -5.09 14.77 -5.82
CA GLN A 119 -5.86 15.61 -4.91
C GLN A 119 -7.31 15.11 -4.71
N ILE A 120 -7.48 13.79 -4.83
CA ILE A 120 -8.76 13.10 -4.71
C ILE A 120 -8.59 11.96 -3.71
N LEU A 121 -9.53 11.85 -2.78
CA LEU A 121 -9.67 10.73 -1.86
C LEU A 121 -10.72 9.76 -2.39
N PRO A 122 -10.35 8.55 -2.84
CA PRO A 122 -11.32 7.58 -3.35
C PRO A 122 -12.30 7.16 -2.25
N ASN A 123 -13.58 7.43 -2.45
CA ASN A 123 -14.65 7.11 -1.49
C ASN A 123 -14.61 5.65 -1.01
N SER A 124 -14.29 4.70 -1.90
CA SER A 124 -14.19 3.27 -1.55
C SER A 124 -13.12 3.00 -0.47
N MET A 125 -11.97 3.67 -0.53
CA MET A 125 -10.90 3.51 0.48
C MET A 125 -11.19 4.31 1.74
N THR A 126 -11.77 5.51 1.61
CA THR A 126 -12.18 6.32 2.76
C THR A 126 -13.23 5.60 3.59
N TYR A 127 -14.29 5.07 2.97
CA TYR A 127 -15.32 4.30 3.68
C TYR A 127 -14.78 3.00 4.29
N LEU A 128 -13.85 2.33 3.60
CA LEU A 128 -13.21 1.13 4.14
C LEU A 128 -12.39 1.45 5.40
N LEU A 129 -11.60 2.53 5.39
CA LEU A 129 -10.84 2.95 6.56
C LEU A 129 -11.77 3.34 7.72
N THR A 130 -12.81 4.13 7.46
CA THR A 130 -13.78 4.56 8.48
C THR A 130 -14.55 3.37 9.07
N SER A 131 -15.04 2.46 8.22
CA SER A 131 -15.79 1.28 8.69
C SER A 131 -14.94 0.33 9.53
N LEU A 132 -13.68 0.09 9.14
CA LEU A 132 -12.75 -0.71 9.95
C LEU A 132 -12.41 -0.02 11.29
N GLY A 133 -12.24 1.30 11.28
CA GLY A 133 -12.03 2.08 12.51
C GLY A 133 -13.20 1.95 13.49
N LEU A 134 -14.44 2.11 12.99
CA LEU A 134 -15.65 1.93 13.79
C LEU A 134 -15.80 0.50 14.31
N LEU A 135 -15.50 -0.50 13.49
CA LEU A 135 -15.56 -1.91 13.88
C LEU A 135 -14.54 -2.21 15.00
N PHE A 136 -13.30 -1.73 14.87
CA PHE A 136 -12.30 -1.89 15.93
C PHE A 136 -12.70 -1.17 17.23
N PHE A 137 -13.30 0.01 17.11
CA PHE A 137 -13.82 0.75 18.26
C PHE A 137 -14.93 -0.02 19.00
N MET A 138 -15.85 -0.64 18.27
CA MET A 138 -16.93 -1.45 18.86
C MET A 138 -16.40 -2.70 19.57
N ILE A 139 -15.40 -3.37 19.00
CA ILE A 139 -14.84 -4.62 19.54
C ILE A 139 -14.14 -4.37 20.89
N GLU A 140 -13.50 -3.22 21.08
CA GLU A 140 -12.72 -2.95 22.31
C GLU A 140 -13.59 -2.57 23.51
N GLY A 141 -14.91 -2.43 23.36
CA GLY A 141 -15.83 -2.17 24.48
C GLY A 141 -15.61 -0.81 25.18
N HIS A 142 -14.65 0.00 24.71
CA HIS A 142 -14.37 1.34 25.22
C HIS A 142 -15.34 2.40 24.70
N ALA A 143 -16.37 2.00 23.95
CA ALA A 143 -17.34 2.91 23.36
C ALA A 143 -18.08 3.77 24.40
N VAL A 144 -18.32 3.23 25.59
CA VAL A 144 -19.05 3.95 26.64
C VAL A 144 -18.12 4.91 27.40
N MET A 145 -16.92 4.49 27.80
CA MET A 145 -15.98 5.36 28.53
C MET A 145 -15.40 6.49 27.68
N SER A 146 -15.13 6.25 26.39
CA SER A 146 -14.56 7.28 25.49
C SER A 146 -15.55 8.37 25.08
N VAL A 147 -16.86 8.09 25.09
CA VAL A 147 -17.91 9.08 24.77
C VAL A 147 -18.31 9.90 26.00
N ILE A 148 -18.16 9.33 27.19
CA ILE A 148 -18.59 9.97 28.44
C ILE A 148 -17.46 10.80 29.07
N GLY A 149 -16.19 10.55 28.70
CA GLY A 149 -15.02 11.26 29.24
C GLY A 149 -14.44 10.55 30.45
#